data_AF-A0A8H6DLJ5-F1
#
_entry.id   AF-A0A8H6DLJ5-F1
#
_cell.length_a   1.000
_cell.length_b   1.000
_cell.length_c   1.000
_cell.angle_alpha   90.00
_cell.angle_beta   90.00
_cell.angle_gamma   90.00
#
_symmetry.space_group_name_H-M   'P 1'
#
loop_
_entity.id
_entity.type
_entity.pdbx_description
1 polymer ?
#
loop_
_entity_poly.entity_id
_entity_poly.type
_entity_poly.pdbx_seq_one_letter_code
_entity_poly.pdbx_strand_id
1 'polypeptide(L)'
;MEGPSIRATRTPSPSSQAAQLPDITDTLTSSPGIGSILATSSPTRQGPSEGIITLHDDPSAVADICFVHGLMGDRVGTWTAEGESEPWPKTLLPPLLGKVRILAYGYNGDVPSNLQRTDQSPADRAANNLLIDLTMARIAGNASSRPLILVAHSLGGIICKRAVLMSRDNVNSHLQGVYMSLRAIMFIGTPHKGLQLSGWASILTSLLGISAIPKDYHLSDLDSSSMLPEVTQERFKALIEDQRDREIPIVTQSFFEETLAGKIGLTISKESATLPGDEPIPINASHRDMVRFNSVHDAGYQKIATVLQLWISEFDDIRNTQPQNDDSNNDSLQTGRYLDRGRLSRRMLFVPPSARALVQRPPSPLEIADVHTERPSRFRPCYIICSIMALVVIGSGVLGIYYTVRFDRMGDGFTAASWIVAIGAMALAGPMARHYPHCSCWRPATPYYHGIHRASTQPVS
;
A
#
# COMPACT_ATOMS: atom_id res chain seq x y z
N MET A 1 64.76 -70.29 40.32
CA MET A 1 65.49 -69.36 39.44
C MET A 1 65.12 -67.94 39.85
N GLU A 2 66.03 -66.98 39.69
CA GLU A 2 66.07 -65.76 40.51
C GLU A 2 65.83 -64.46 39.72
N GLY A 3 64.93 -63.60 40.24
CA GLY A 3 64.89 -62.13 40.08
C GLY A 3 64.91 -61.51 38.67
N PRO A 4 65.11 -60.17 38.56
CA PRO A 4 64.79 -59.08 39.50
C PRO A 4 63.56 -58.25 38.99
N SER A 5 62.70 -57.59 39.78
CA SER A 5 62.88 -56.62 40.88
C SER A 5 63.33 -55.20 40.47
N ILE A 6 62.39 -54.24 40.41
CA ILE A 6 62.55 -52.80 40.72
C ILE A 6 61.29 -52.32 41.49
N ARG A 7 61.39 -51.25 42.29
CA ARG A 7 60.45 -50.87 43.38
C ARG A 7 59.92 -49.42 43.27
N ALA A 8 58.74 -49.17 43.84
CA ALA A 8 57.92 -47.96 43.68
C ALA A 8 58.19 -46.77 44.65
N THR A 9 57.63 -45.61 44.28
CA THR A 9 57.32 -44.41 45.11
C THR A 9 55.94 -43.87 44.67
N ARG A 10 54.87 -43.90 45.49
CA ARG A 10 54.47 -43.00 46.61
C ARG A 10 54.00 -41.58 46.21
N THR A 11 52.66 -41.40 46.15
CA THR A 11 51.79 -40.48 46.94
C THR A 11 52.36 -39.18 47.54
N PRO A 12 51.59 -38.06 47.71
CA PRO A 12 50.13 -38.04 47.96
C PRO A 12 49.31 -36.83 47.37
N SER A 13 48.02 -36.79 47.69
CA SER A 13 47.11 -35.61 47.72
C SER A 13 46.87 -35.19 49.19
N PRO A 14 46.33 -33.99 49.57
CA PRO A 14 45.40 -33.10 48.85
C PRO A 14 46.01 -31.67 48.69
N SER A 15 45.40 -30.47 48.84
CA SER A 15 44.15 -30.01 49.48
C SER A 15 43.62 -28.65 48.92
N SER A 16 42.82 -27.93 49.72
CA SER A 16 41.96 -26.79 49.37
C SER A 16 42.60 -25.40 49.53
N GLN A 17 42.20 -24.44 48.69
CA GLN A 17 41.79 -23.09 49.13
C GLN A 17 40.99 -22.37 48.04
N ALA A 18 40.23 -21.34 48.44
CA ALA A 18 39.43 -20.50 47.53
C ALA A 18 40.23 -19.27 47.06
N ALA A 19 39.91 -18.78 45.86
CA ALA A 19 40.42 -17.51 45.33
C ALA A 19 39.24 -16.57 45.01
N GLN A 20 39.37 -15.30 45.38
CA GLN A 20 38.31 -14.30 45.25
C GLN A 20 38.30 -13.67 43.85
N LEU A 21 37.11 -13.31 43.35
CA LEU A 21 36.97 -12.35 42.25
C LEU A 21 37.29 -10.94 42.79
N PRO A 22 38.03 -10.09 42.04
CA PRO A 22 38.15 -8.68 42.38
C PRO A 22 36.86 -7.93 42.01
N ASP A 23 36.39 -7.10 42.93
CA ASP A 23 35.39 -6.07 42.67
C ASP A 23 36.07 -4.85 42.04
N ILE A 24 35.50 -4.31 40.96
CA ILE A 24 35.89 -3.04 40.36
C ILE A 24 34.61 -2.26 40.06
N THR A 25 34.25 -1.39 41.01
CA THR A 25 33.25 -0.36 40.81
C THR A 25 33.87 0.81 40.07
N ASP A 26 33.35 1.14 38.89
CA ASP A 26 33.67 2.39 38.20
C ASP A 26 32.38 3.07 37.74
N THR A 27 32.16 4.30 38.18
CA THR A 27 30.90 5.03 37.98
C THR A 27 31.01 5.98 36.79
N LEU A 28 30.53 5.54 35.63
CA LEU A 28 30.38 6.39 34.45
C LEU A 28 28.92 6.48 34.00
N THR A 29 28.34 7.66 34.22
CA THR A 29 27.03 8.07 33.72
C THR A 29 27.02 8.10 32.20
N SER A 30 26.41 7.08 31.59
CA SER A 30 26.18 6.99 30.15
C SER A 30 24.69 7.14 29.84
N SER A 31 24.38 7.84 28.74
CA SER A 31 23.00 8.03 28.29
C SER A 31 22.39 6.69 27.83
N PRO A 32 21.07 6.46 27.98
CA PRO A 32 20.46 5.18 27.64
C PRO A 32 20.59 4.88 26.14
N GLY A 33 21.37 3.86 25.82
CA GLY A 33 21.52 3.34 24.46
C GLY A 33 20.23 2.67 23.96
N ILE A 34 20.08 2.59 22.63
CA ILE A 34 18.84 2.15 21.95
C ILE A 34 18.40 0.72 22.34
N GLY A 35 19.30 -0.13 22.86
CA GLY A 35 18.94 -1.42 23.45
C GLY A 35 17.87 -1.33 24.56
N SER A 36 17.78 -0.22 25.28
CA SER A 36 16.70 0.01 26.27
C SER A 36 15.32 0.27 25.63
N ILE A 37 15.30 0.85 24.43
CA ILE A 37 14.07 1.16 23.68
C ILE A 37 13.52 -0.12 23.01
N LEU A 38 14.40 -1.00 22.53
CA LEU A 38 14.02 -2.33 22.02
C LEU A 38 13.60 -3.30 23.14
N ALA A 39 14.07 -3.11 24.38
CA ALA A 39 13.81 -4.01 25.51
C ALA A 39 12.52 -3.71 26.31
N THR A 40 11.77 -2.64 25.99
CA THR A 40 10.65 -2.17 26.82
C THR A 40 9.24 -2.52 26.31
N SER A 41 9.10 -3.30 25.23
CA SER A 41 7.80 -3.67 24.64
C SER A 41 7.62 -5.19 24.44
N SER A 42 7.67 -5.99 25.53
CA SER A 42 7.26 -7.41 25.47
C SER A 42 6.85 -8.03 26.82
N PRO A 43 5.56 -8.33 27.05
CA PRO A 43 5.16 -9.51 27.82
C PRO A 43 5.37 -10.78 26.95
N THR A 44 5.90 -11.85 27.54
CA THR A 44 6.58 -12.90 26.76
C THR A 44 5.67 -14.00 26.19
N ARG A 45 5.63 -14.16 24.85
CA ARG A 45 5.64 -15.42 24.04
C ARG A 45 5.03 -15.21 22.64
N GLN A 46 5.57 -15.87 21.60
CA GLN A 46 4.85 -16.82 20.70
C GLN A 46 5.59 -17.14 19.37
N GLY A 47 6.26 -18.31 19.32
CA GLY A 47 6.64 -18.99 18.07
C GLY A 47 7.72 -18.34 17.19
N PRO A 48 8.10 -18.98 16.06
CA PRO A 48 8.88 -18.33 15.00
C PRO A 48 7.99 -17.31 14.28
N SER A 49 8.50 -16.11 13.99
CA SER A 49 7.72 -15.01 13.40
C SER A 49 7.24 -15.28 11.96
N GLU A 50 7.91 -16.16 11.22
CA GLU A 50 7.61 -16.50 9.83
C GLU A 50 6.55 -17.61 9.69
N GLY A 51 5.88 -17.65 8.54
CA GLY A 51 4.83 -18.61 8.19
C GLY A 51 3.42 -18.17 8.58
N ILE A 52 2.42 -18.94 8.14
CA ILE A 52 0.99 -18.67 8.41
C ILE A 52 0.56 -19.19 9.78
N ILE A 53 -0.25 -18.39 10.48
CA ILE A 53 -1.11 -18.84 11.57
C ILE A 53 -2.59 -18.62 11.23
N THR A 54 -3.48 -19.43 11.81
CA THR A 54 -4.92 -19.19 11.80
C THR A 54 -5.30 -18.35 13.03
N LEU A 55 -5.87 -17.17 12.82
CA LEU A 55 -6.38 -16.29 13.88
C LEU A 55 -7.81 -16.68 14.28
N HIS A 56 -8.63 -17.09 13.31
CA HIS A 56 -10.00 -17.56 13.50
C HIS A 56 -10.35 -18.57 12.40
N ASP A 57 -11.12 -19.61 12.72
CA ASP A 57 -11.60 -20.60 11.76
C ASP A 57 -13.06 -20.94 12.06
N ASP A 58 -13.93 -20.80 11.06
CA ASP A 58 -15.33 -21.21 11.12
C ASP A 58 -15.53 -22.42 10.17
N PRO A 59 -16.06 -23.56 10.64
CA PRO A 59 -16.24 -24.75 9.80
C PRO A 59 -17.16 -24.56 8.58
N SER A 60 -18.01 -23.52 8.57
CA SER A 60 -18.89 -23.16 7.46
C SER A 60 -18.35 -22.03 6.58
N ALA A 61 -17.11 -21.58 6.83
CA ALA A 61 -16.53 -20.38 6.26
C ALA A 61 -16.58 -20.35 4.72
N VAL A 62 -17.09 -19.22 4.20
CA VAL A 62 -17.32 -18.98 2.77
C VAL A 62 -16.11 -18.39 2.06
N ALA A 63 -15.19 -17.79 2.82
CA ALA A 63 -13.94 -17.23 2.34
C ALA A 63 -12.79 -17.44 3.32
N ASP A 64 -11.57 -17.45 2.78
CA ASP A 64 -10.34 -17.19 3.54
C ASP A 64 -10.00 -15.69 3.43
N ILE A 65 -9.58 -15.08 4.53
CA ILE A 65 -9.00 -13.73 4.57
C ILE A 65 -7.56 -13.86 5.11
N CYS A 66 -6.55 -13.55 4.29
CA CYS A 66 -5.15 -13.63 4.68
C CYS A 66 -4.54 -12.23 4.87
N PHE A 67 -4.12 -11.93 6.09
CA PHE A 67 -3.46 -10.69 6.48
C PHE A 67 -1.94 -10.78 6.28
N VAL A 68 -1.36 -9.80 5.59
CA VAL A 68 0.08 -9.73 5.24
C VAL A 68 0.64 -8.39 5.69
N HIS A 69 1.62 -8.42 6.62
CA HIS A 69 2.17 -7.23 7.26
C HIS A 69 3.16 -6.45 6.38
N GLY A 70 3.62 -5.30 6.89
CA GLY A 70 4.63 -4.45 6.26
C GLY A 70 6.07 -4.70 6.76
N LEU A 71 6.98 -3.82 6.32
CA LEU A 71 8.34 -3.68 6.86
C LEU A 71 8.29 -3.39 8.38
N MET A 72 9.30 -3.85 9.15
CA MET A 72 9.37 -3.72 10.63
C MET A 72 8.15 -4.30 11.39
N GLY A 73 7.32 -5.11 10.73
CA GLY A 73 6.11 -5.71 11.31
C GLY A 73 6.21 -7.22 11.42
N ASP A 74 5.31 -7.79 12.21
CA ASP A 74 5.05 -9.23 12.31
C ASP A 74 3.56 -9.53 12.04
N ARG A 75 3.21 -10.82 11.92
CA ARG A 75 1.85 -11.26 11.58
C ARG A 75 0.77 -11.03 12.65
N VAL A 76 1.15 -10.71 13.90
CA VAL A 76 0.22 -10.38 15.00
C VAL A 76 0.33 -8.90 15.34
N GLY A 77 1.49 -8.45 15.80
CA GLY A 77 1.71 -7.10 16.35
C GLY A 77 1.53 -5.95 15.36
N THR A 78 1.55 -6.21 14.04
CA THR A 78 1.10 -5.24 13.02
C THR A 78 -0.38 -4.87 13.17
N TRP A 79 -1.20 -5.81 13.63
CA TRP A 79 -2.65 -5.71 13.72
C TRP A 79 -3.17 -5.67 15.17
N THR A 80 -2.27 -5.64 16.15
CA THR A 80 -2.59 -5.39 17.56
C THR A 80 -2.42 -3.89 17.85
N ALA A 81 -3.43 -3.29 18.49
CA ALA A 81 -3.40 -1.89 18.90
C ALA A 81 -2.70 -1.72 20.26
N GLU A 82 -2.34 -0.48 20.61
CA GLU A 82 -1.59 -0.22 21.84
C GLU A 82 -2.46 -0.41 23.09
N GLY A 83 -2.02 -1.31 23.98
CA GLY A 83 -2.76 -1.75 25.17
C GLY A 83 -3.55 -3.04 24.97
N GLU A 84 -3.80 -3.47 23.72
CA GLU A 84 -4.49 -4.72 23.41
C GLU A 84 -3.56 -5.94 23.44
N SER A 85 -4.11 -7.11 23.78
CA SER A 85 -3.37 -8.37 23.87
C SER A 85 -3.53 -9.30 22.66
N GLU A 86 -4.53 -9.04 21.82
CA GLU A 86 -4.91 -9.86 20.65
C GLU A 86 -5.20 -8.94 19.44
N PRO A 87 -4.91 -9.39 18.20
CA PRO A 87 -5.00 -8.53 17.02
C PRO A 87 -6.47 -8.33 16.59
N TRP A 88 -6.83 -7.13 16.13
CA TRP A 88 -8.22 -6.79 15.79
C TRP A 88 -8.88 -7.67 14.72
N PRO A 89 -8.17 -8.29 13.74
CA PRO A 89 -8.76 -9.28 12.84
C PRO A 89 -9.24 -10.55 13.54
N LYS A 90 -8.76 -10.85 14.76
CA LYS A 90 -9.22 -11.97 15.58
C LYS A 90 -10.38 -11.59 16.49
N THR A 91 -10.38 -10.37 17.04
CA THR A 91 -11.37 -9.94 18.04
C THR A 91 -12.59 -9.23 17.46
N LEU A 92 -12.41 -8.37 16.44
CA LEU A 92 -13.47 -7.51 15.92
C LEU A 92 -14.16 -8.05 14.65
N LEU A 93 -13.42 -8.75 13.78
CA LEU A 93 -13.98 -9.24 12.51
C LEU A 93 -14.92 -10.45 12.60
N PRO A 94 -14.64 -11.52 13.39
CA PRO A 94 -15.53 -12.69 13.42
C PRO A 94 -16.97 -12.37 13.82
N PRO A 95 -17.25 -11.49 14.83
CA PRO A 95 -18.62 -11.08 15.14
C PRO A 95 -19.36 -10.32 14.02
N LEU A 96 -18.63 -9.73 13.07
CA LEU A 96 -19.20 -8.95 11.96
C LEU A 96 -19.36 -9.76 10.66
N LEU A 97 -18.37 -10.61 10.35
CA LEU A 97 -18.29 -11.37 9.11
C LEU A 97 -18.84 -12.80 9.24
N GLY A 98 -18.86 -13.35 10.47
CA GLY A 98 -19.34 -14.69 10.77
C GLY A 98 -18.54 -15.77 10.07
N LYS A 99 -19.04 -16.24 8.93
CA LYS A 99 -18.55 -17.42 8.19
C LYS A 99 -17.25 -17.13 7.41
N VAL A 100 -16.15 -16.87 8.09
CA VAL A 100 -14.83 -16.62 7.49
C VAL A 100 -13.72 -17.36 8.21
N ARG A 101 -12.68 -17.79 7.48
CA ARG A 101 -11.40 -18.20 8.08
C ARG A 101 -10.41 -17.06 7.95
N ILE A 102 -9.79 -16.66 9.05
CA ILE A 102 -8.85 -15.54 9.10
C ILE A 102 -7.46 -16.09 9.37
N LEU A 103 -6.57 -15.87 8.41
CA LEU A 103 -5.16 -16.26 8.42
C LEU A 103 -4.29 -15.00 8.56
N ALA A 104 -3.12 -15.14 9.18
CA ALA A 104 -2.09 -14.10 9.17
C ALA A 104 -0.74 -14.70 8.77
N TYR A 105 -0.12 -14.14 7.73
CA TYR A 105 1.18 -14.56 7.23
C TYR A 105 2.29 -13.69 7.82
N GLY A 106 3.35 -14.35 8.30
CA GLY A 106 4.59 -13.72 8.72
C GLY A 106 5.74 -13.98 7.76
N TYR A 107 6.58 -12.98 7.54
CA TYR A 107 7.89 -13.11 6.89
C TYR A 107 8.89 -12.24 7.65
N ASN A 108 10.20 -12.46 7.48
CA ASN A 108 11.17 -11.52 8.01
C ASN A 108 11.04 -10.15 7.31
N GLY A 109 10.36 -9.22 7.99
CA GLY A 109 10.14 -7.84 7.56
C GLY A 109 11.26 -6.87 7.95
N ASP A 110 12.38 -7.36 8.49
CA ASP A 110 13.53 -6.55 8.82
C ASP A 110 14.31 -6.14 7.57
N VAL A 111 14.95 -4.97 7.63
CA VAL A 111 15.94 -4.58 6.61
C VAL A 111 17.14 -5.52 6.77
N PRO A 112 17.51 -6.31 5.74
CA PRO A 112 18.26 -7.55 5.91
C PRO A 112 19.76 -7.32 6.10
N SER A 113 20.14 -6.84 7.29
CA SER A 113 21.51 -6.53 7.64
C SER A 113 22.46 -7.71 7.38
N ASN A 114 23.37 -7.53 6.43
CA ASN A 114 24.55 -8.37 6.19
C ASN A 114 24.30 -9.82 5.73
N LEU A 115 23.10 -10.20 5.28
CA LEU A 115 22.88 -11.55 4.72
C LEU A 115 23.52 -11.69 3.33
N GLN A 116 24.04 -12.88 3.03
CA GLN A 116 24.80 -13.15 1.80
C GLN A 116 23.99 -12.85 0.53
N ARG A 117 24.68 -12.31 -0.49
CA ARG A 117 24.15 -12.12 -1.85
C ARG A 117 23.63 -13.45 -2.39
N THR A 118 22.31 -13.58 -2.43
CA THR A 118 21.57 -14.62 -3.13
C THR A 118 20.96 -14.00 -4.39
N ASP A 119 20.80 -14.78 -5.46
CA ASP A 119 20.38 -14.25 -6.78
C ASP A 119 18.90 -13.80 -6.83
N GLN A 120 18.15 -13.97 -5.74
CA GLN A 120 16.75 -13.58 -5.60
C GLN A 120 16.59 -12.45 -4.57
N SER A 121 15.80 -11.43 -4.90
CA SER A 121 15.54 -10.34 -3.96
C SER A 121 14.80 -10.85 -2.70
N PRO A 122 14.97 -10.19 -1.54
CA PRO A 122 14.22 -10.53 -0.33
C PRO A 122 12.70 -10.51 -0.53
N ALA A 123 12.18 -9.60 -1.38
CA ALA A 123 10.76 -9.50 -1.69
C ALA A 123 10.25 -10.63 -2.59
N ASP A 124 11.07 -11.14 -3.51
CA ASP A 124 10.74 -12.32 -4.32
C ASP A 124 10.72 -13.59 -3.46
N ARG A 125 11.68 -13.73 -2.54
CA ARG A 125 11.71 -14.85 -1.56
C ARG A 125 10.49 -14.81 -0.64
N ALA A 126 10.14 -13.66 -0.07
CA ALA A 126 8.95 -13.51 0.76
C ALA A 126 7.64 -13.80 -0.02
N ALA A 127 7.56 -13.40 -1.30
CA ALA A 127 6.41 -13.69 -2.14
C ALA A 127 6.27 -15.16 -2.51
N ASN A 128 7.39 -15.84 -2.79
CA ASN A 128 7.42 -17.28 -3.03
C ASN A 128 7.03 -18.07 -1.77
N ASN A 129 7.53 -17.66 -0.60
CA ASN A 129 7.18 -18.30 0.68
C ASN A 129 5.70 -18.09 1.03
N LEU A 130 5.16 -16.87 0.87
CA LEU A 130 3.72 -16.59 0.99
C LEU A 130 2.88 -17.51 0.08
N LEU A 131 3.29 -17.69 -1.18
CA LEU A 131 2.59 -18.56 -2.13
C LEU A 131 2.59 -20.03 -1.67
N ILE A 132 3.72 -20.54 -1.22
CA ILE A 132 3.85 -21.92 -0.73
C ILE A 132 3.02 -22.11 0.54
N ASP A 133 3.24 -21.28 1.57
CA ASP A 133 2.59 -21.42 2.88
C ASP A 133 1.06 -21.25 2.77
N LEU A 134 0.59 -20.30 1.95
CA LEU A 134 -0.85 -20.12 1.70
C LEU A 134 -1.46 -21.28 0.92
N THR A 135 -0.71 -21.91 0.01
CA THR A 135 -1.15 -23.14 -0.65
C THR A 135 -1.27 -24.28 0.36
N MET A 136 -0.27 -24.48 1.22
CA MET A 136 -0.28 -25.55 2.23
C MET A 136 -1.39 -25.36 3.28
N ALA A 137 -1.57 -24.15 3.81
CA ALA A 137 -2.63 -23.82 4.77
C ALA A 137 -4.05 -23.91 4.15
N ARG A 138 -4.17 -23.79 2.83
CA ARG A 138 -5.42 -24.01 2.09
C ARG A 138 -5.70 -25.48 1.81
N ILE A 139 -4.69 -26.27 1.43
CA ILE A 139 -4.83 -27.72 1.29
C ILE A 139 -5.19 -28.37 2.63
N ALA A 140 -4.45 -28.05 3.70
CA ALA A 140 -4.68 -28.61 5.03
C ALA A 140 -6.06 -28.29 5.62
N GLY A 141 -6.62 -27.11 5.29
CA GLY A 141 -7.97 -26.70 5.69
C GLY A 141 -9.09 -27.09 4.73
N ASN A 142 -8.83 -27.97 3.75
CA ASN A 142 -9.76 -28.32 2.65
C ASN A 142 -10.38 -27.10 1.93
N ALA A 143 -9.61 -26.02 1.84
CA ALA A 143 -10.04 -24.70 1.40
C ALA A 143 -9.46 -24.32 0.03
N SER A 144 -8.85 -25.26 -0.70
CA SER A 144 -8.10 -25.01 -1.94
C SER A 144 -8.84 -24.17 -2.99
N SER A 145 -10.16 -24.34 -3.12
CA SER A 145 -11.05 -23.60 -4.04
C SER A 145 -11.86 -22.46 -3.39
N ARG A 146 -11.81 -22.32 -2.05
CA ARG A 146 -12.61 -21.34 -1.30
C ARG A 146 -12.17 -19.91 -1.66
N PRO A 147 -13.11 -18.97 -1.96
CA PRO A 147 -12.81 -17.55 -2.18
C PRO A 147 -11.72 -16.99 -1.25
N LEU A 148 -10.73 -16.33 -1.83
CA LEU A 148 -9.59 -15.76 -1.11
C LEU A 148 -9.61 -14.23 -1.20
N ILE A 149 -9.54 -13.58 -0.03
CA ILE A 149 -9.24 -12.16 0.15
C ILE A 149 -7.81 -12.05 0.70
N LEU A 150 -6.99 -11.19 0.10
CA LEU A 150 -5.72 -10.76 0.69
C LEU A 150 -5.88 -9.36 1.30
N VAL A 151 -5.42 -9.15 2.53
CA VAL A 151 -5.40 -7.85 3.21
C VAL A 151 -3.96 -7.49 3.54
N ALA A 152 -3.41 -6.49 2.85
CA ALA A 152 -1.97 -6.28 2.80
C ALA A 152 -1.58 -4.85 3.19
N HIS A 153 -0.71 -4.72 4.19
CA HIS A 153 -0.18 -3.42 4.64
C HIS A 153 1.16 -3.10 3.97
N SER A 154 1.36 -1.84 3.56
CA SER A 154 2.70 -1.33 3.20
C SER A 154 3.39 -2.23 2.14
N LEU A 155 4.64 -2.63 2.39
CA LEU A 155 5.44 -3.59 1.62
C LEU A 155 4.74 -4.93 1.37
N GLY A 156 3.90 -5.41 2.30
CA GLY A 156 3.11 -6.63 2.16
C GLY A 156 2.24 -6.64 0.91
N GLY A 157 1.75 -5.47 0.48
CA GLY A 157 1.00 -5.34 -0.77
C GLY A 157 1.83 -5.64 -2.03
N ILE A 158 3.13 -5.32 -2.01
CA ILE A 158 4.05 -5.66 -3.12
C ILE A 158 4.35 -7.16 -3.12
N ILE A 159 4.52 -7.75 -1.95
CA ILE A 159 4.69 -9.20 -1.76
C ILE A 159 3.45 -9.97 -2.24
N CYS A 160 2.24 -9.51 -1.92
CA CYS A 160 0.99 -10.08 -2.44
C CYS A 160 0.91 -10.00 -3.97
N LYS A 161 1.23 -8.86 -4.60
CA LYS A 161 1.23 -8.74 -6.07
C LYS A 161 2.19 -9.74 -6.73
N ARG A 162 3.41 -9.88 -6.17
CA ARG A 162 4.40 -10.87 -6.64
C ARG A 162 3.88 -12.30 -6.48
N ALA A 163 3.36 -12.67 -5.30
CA ALA A 163 2.84 -14.01 -5.03
C ALA A 163 1.67 -14.37 -5.96
N VAL A 164 0.78 -13.41 -6.26
CA VAL A 164 -0.35 -13.60 -7.19
C VAL A 164 0.13 -13.77 -8.64
N LEU A 165 1.16 -13.04 -9.08
CA LEU A 165 1.78 -13.24 -10.40
C LEU A 165 2.51 -14.59 -10.48
N MET A 166 3.30 -14.94 -9.47
CA MET A 166 3.99 -16.24 -9.34
C MET A 166 3.01 -17.43 -9.29
N SER A 167 1.79 -17.21 -8.76
CA SER A 167 0.69 -18.17 -8.75
C SER A 167 0.05 -18.31 -10.13
N ARG A 168 -0.36 -17.21 -10.77
CA ARG A 168 -0.97 -17.23 -12.11
C ARG A 168 -0.06 -17.92 -13.12
N ASP A 169 1.22 -17.54 -13.13
CA ASP A 169 2.23 -18.00 -14.07
C ASP A 169 2.75 -19.42 -13.73
N ASN A 170 2.20 -20.09 -12.70
CA ASN A 170 2.66 -21.40 -12.24
C ASN A 170 2.09 -22.57 -13.05
N VAL A 171 2.93 -23.58 -13.30
CA VAL A 171 2.51 -24.84 -13.95
C VAL A 171 1.92 -25.87 -12.98
N ASN A 172 2.15 -25.71 -11.66
CA ASN A 172 1.58 -26.58 -10.64
C ASN A 172 0.19 -26.06 -10.24
N SER A 173 -0.85 -26.84 -10.51
CA SER A 173 -2.25 -26.49 -10.26
C SER A 173 -2.57 -26.16 -8.80
N HIS A 174 -1.83 -26.73 -7.83
CA HIS A 174 -2.00 -26.38 -6.42
C HIS A 174 -1.52 -24.96 -6.12
N LEU A 175 -0.33 -24.58 -6.62
CA LEU A 175 0.22 -23.22 -6.48
C LEU A 175 -0.60 -22.21 -7.30
N GLN A 176 -1.05 -22.59 -8.49
CA GLN A 176 -1.96 -21.77 -9.31
C GLN A 176 -3.35 -21.61 -8.67
N GLY A 177 -3.75 -22.53 -7.79
CA GLY A 177 -4.99 -22.51 -7.02
C GLY A 177 -5.19 -21.24 -6.18
N VAL A 178 -4.11 -20.58 -5.75
CA VAL A 178 -4.15 -19.29 -5.04
C VAL A 178 -4.72 -18.19 -5.95
N TYR A 179 -4.19 -18.01 -7.17
CA TYR A 179 -4.72 -17.07 -8.17
C TYR A 179 -6.13 -17.44 -8.65
N MET A 180 -6.39 -18.73 -8.88
CA MET A 180 -7.71 -19.22 -9.32
C MET A 180 -8.80 -18.96 -8.26
N SER A 181 -8.43 -18.97 -6.98
CA SER A 181 -9.36 -18.71 -5.86
C SER A 181 -9.42 -17.25 -5.40
N LEU A 182 -8.46 -16.41 -5.82
CA LEU A 182 -8.43 -15.00 -5.47
C LEU A 182 -9.69 -14.28 -5.98
N ARG A 183 -10.33 -13.49 -5.10
CA ARG A 183 -11.51 -12.68 -5.42
C ARG A 183 -11.36 -11.21 -5.03
N ALA A 184 -10.53 -10.89 -4.04
CA ALA A 184 -10.22 -9.49 -3.73
C ALA A 184 -8.81 -9.29 -3.15
N ILE A 185 -8.25 -8.10 -3.35
CA ILE A 185 -7.10 -7.60 -2.56
C ILE A 185 -7.44 -6.23 -1.96
N MET A 186 -7.32 -6.14 -0.64
CA MET A 186 -7.30 -4.89 0.09
C MET A 186 -5.85 -4.45 0.30
N PHE A 187 -5.53 -3.23 -0.12
CA PHE A 187 -4.20 -2.64 0.03
C PHE A 187 -4.28 -1.46 1.01
N ILE A 188 -3.47 -1.48 2.07
CA ILE A 188 -3.51 -0.45 3.13
C ILE A 188 -2.12 0.21 3.20
N GLY A 189 -2.02 1.45 2.72
CA GLY A 189 -0.75 2.18 2.64
C GLY A 189 0.28 1.52 1.70
N THR A 190 -0.15 0.71 0.72
CA THR A 190 0.78 0.07 -0.21
C THR A 190 1.33 1.10 -1.22
N PRO A 191 2.66 1.28 -1.33
CA PRO A 191 3.27 2.14 -2.34
C PRO A 191 3.25 1.45 -3.72
N HIS A 192 2.13 1.53 -4.43
CA HIS A 192 1.88 0.77 -5.67
C HIS A 192 2.85 1.07 -6.80
N LYS A 193 3.33 2.31 -6.90
CA LYS A 193 4.37 2.78 -7.84
C LYS A 193 5.80 2.54 -7.34
N GLY A 194 5.95 1.87 -6.20
CA GLY A 194 7.17 1.93 -5.41
C GLY A 194 7.36 3.30 -4.76
N LEU A 195 8.54 3.45 -4.14
CA LEU A 195 9.04 4.69 -3.58
C LEU A 195 10.54 4.78 -3.83
N GLN A 196 11.04 5.99 -4.00
CA GLN A 196 12.46 6.29 -3.87
C GLN A 196 12.92 6.05 -2.41
N LEU A 197 14.23 5.96 -2.18
CA LEU A 197 14.81 5.71 -0.85
C LEU A 197 14.27 6.64 0.25
N SER A 198 14.04 7.92 -0.08
CA SER A 198 13.45 8.91 0.82
C SER A 198 12.00 8.63 1.22
N GLY A 199 11.22 7.97 0.36
CA GLY A 199 9.86 7.53 0.67
C GLY A 199 9.86 6.29 1.57
N TRP A 200 10.75 5.33 1.34
CA TRP A 200 10.93 4.19 2.25
C TRP A 200 11.47 4.64 3.62
N ALA A 201 12.34 5.66 3.65
CA ALA A 201 12.77 6.32 4.87
C ALA A 201 11.59 6.97 5.62
N SER A 202 10.66 7.61 4.91
CA SER A 202 9.44 8.20 5.49
C SER A 202 8.48 7.14 6.09
N ILE A 203 8.32 6.01 5.40
CA ILE A 203 7.61 4.83 5.93
C ILE A 203 8.27 4.33 7.22
N LEU A 204 9.60 4.19 7.21
CA LEU A 204 10.37 3.65 8.35
C LEU A 204 10.32 4.58 9.57
N THR A 205 10.47 5.90 9.40
CA THR A 205 10.33 6.87 10.50
C THR A 205 8.92 6.82 11.11
N SER A 206 7.87 6.75 10.28
CA SER A 206 6.49 6.62 10.77
C SER A 206 6.23 5.30 11.50
N LEU A 207 6.83 4.18 11.06
CA LEU A 207 6.67 2.88 11.72
C LEU A 207 7.35 2.83 13.09
N LEU A 208 8.54 3.41 13.20
CA LEU A 208 9.33 3.46 14.44
C LEU A 208 8.91 4.60 15.39
N GLY A 209 8.07 5.54 14.94
CA GLY A 209 7.64 6.70 15.73
C GLY A 209 8.71 7.78 15.92
N ILE A 210 9.77 7.78 15.09
CA ILE A 210 10.95 8.64 15.22
C ILE A 210 10.94 9.77 14.16
N SER A 211 11.60 10.88 14.45
CA SER A 211 11.66 12.05 13.55
C SER A 211 12.73 11.95 12.45
N ALA A 212 13.74 11.10 12.64
CA ALA A 212 14.82 10.86 11.70
C ALA A 212 15.39 9.45 11.92
N ILE A 213 15.96 8.86 10.87
CA ILE A 213 16.61 7.55 10.94
C ILE A 213 18.03 7.66 11.52
N PRO A 214 18.44 6.79 12.46
CA PRO A 214 19.81 6.74 12.98
C PRO A 214 20.86 6.49 11.89
N LYS A 215 22.07 7.05 12.04
CA LYS A 215 23.14 6.98 11.03
C LYS A 215 23.69 5.57 10.81
N ASP A 216 23.53 4.72 11.80
CA ASP A 216 23.86 3.29 11.84
C ASP A 216 22.86 2.42 11.06
N TYR A 217 21.67 2.93 10.73
CA TYR A 217 20.67 2.19 9.97
C TYR A 217 20.94 2.26 8.46
N HIS A 218 21.45 1.16 7.90
CA HIS A 218 21.80 1.07 6.49
C HIS A 218 20.56 0.94 5.58
N LEU A 219 20.02 2.09 5.17
CA LEU A 219 18.96 2.18 4.16
C LEU A 219 19.39 1.61 2.79
N SER A 220 20.69 1.42 2.54
CA SER A 220 21.24 0.83 1.30
C SER A 220 20.64 -0.53 0.94
N ASP A 221 20.15 -1.30 1.92
CA ASP A 221 19.57 -2.62 1.67
C ASP A 221 18.13 -2.50 1.10
N LEU A 222 17.41 -1.42 1.43
CA LEU A 222 16.18 -0.99 0.74
C LEU A 222 16.46 -0.44 -0.66
N ASP A 223 17.64 0.18 -0.86
CA ASP A 223 18.09 0.84 -2.10
C ASP A 223 18.74 -0.12 -3.11
N SER A 224 18.72 -1.44 -2.84
CA SER A 224 19.47 -2.47 -3.57
C SER A 224 18.92 -2.81 -4.98
N SER A 225 18.43 -1.81 -5.72
CA SER A 225 17.92 -1.82 -7.11
C SER A 225 16.73 -2.74 -7.43
N SER A 226 16.36 -3.66 -6.54
CA SER A 226 15.71 -4.93 -6.89
C SER A 226 14.28 -5.11 -6.38
N MET A 227 13.74 -4.13 -5.65
CA MET A 227 12.32 -4.11 -5.25
C MET A 227 11.35 -4.07 -6.46
N LEU A 228 11.85 -3.84 -7.69
CA LEU A 228 11.14 -3.88 -8.99
C LEU A 228 9.63 -3.56 -8.94
N PRO A 229 9.24 -2.36 -8.46
CA PRO A 229 7.83 -2.03 -8.28
C PRO A 229 7.14 -1.87 -9.61
N GLU A 230 7.77 -1.22 -10.59
CA GLU A 230 7.18 -0.87 -11.90
C GLU A 230 6.79 -2.11 -12.70
N VAL A 231 7.71 -3.03 -13.02
CA VAL A 231 7.38 -4.26 -13.77
C VAL A 231 6.37 -5.14 -13.02
N THR A 232 6.46 -5.22 -11.68
CA THR A 232 5.46 -5.91 -10.85
C THR A 232 4.09 -5.22 -10.96
N GLN A 233 4.05 -3.89 -10.91
CA GLN A 233 2.86 -3.07 -10.99
C GLN A 233 2.22 -3.16 -12.38
N GLU A 234 3.00 -3.10 -13.47
CA GLU A 234 2.49 -3.20 -14.83
C GLU A 234 1.90 -4.59 -15.11
N ARG A 235 2.62 -5.66 -14.75
CA ARG A 235 2.12 -7.04 -14.90
C ARG A 235 0.87 -7.29 -14.03
N PHE A 236 0.82 -6.72 -12.83
CA PHE A 236 -0.35 -6.82 -11.94
C PHE A 236 -1.52 -5.93 -12.39
N LYS A 237 -1.24 -4.72 -12.92
CA LYS A 237 -2.24 -3.82 -13.49
C LYS A 237 -2.90 -4.47 -14.71
N ALA A 238 -2.11 -5.02 -15.62
CA ALA A 238 -2.61 -5.78 -16.75
C ALA A 238 -3.42 -7.01 -16.32
N LEU A 239 -3.04 -7.68 -15.23
CA LEU A 239 -3.82 -8.78 -14.62
C LEU A 239 -5.18 -8.32 -14.06
N ILE A 240 -5.30 -7.09 -13.53
CA ILE A 240 -6.56 -6.56 -12.99
C ILE A 240 -7.44 -5.95 -14.09
N GLU A 241 -6.85 -5.23 -15.05
CA GLU A 241 -7.55 -4.65 -16.21
C GLU A 241 -8.03 -5.74 -17.20
N ASP A 242 -7.19 -6.75 -17.47
CA ASP A 242 -7.50 -7.85 -18.37
C ASP A 242 -7.69 -9.18 -17.64
N GLN A 243 -8.94 -9.39 -17.21
CA GLN A 243 -9.39 -10.62 -16.57
C GLN A 243 -10.31 -11.44 -17.48
N ARG A 244 -10.21 -11.33 -18.82
CA ARG A 244 -11.20 -11.95 -19.74
C ARG A 244 -11.47 -13.43 -19.42
N ASP A 245 -10.44 -14.18 -19.04
CA ASP A 245 -10.50 -15.63 -18.77
C ASP A 245 -11.08 -16.01 -17.39
N ARG A 246 -11.71 -15.07 -16.67
CA ARG A 246 -12.24 -15.28 -15.30
C ARG A 246 -13.74 -14.99 -15.22
N GLU A 247 -14.51 -15.92 -14.66
CA GLU A 247 -15.96 -15.74 -14.45
C GLU A 247 -16.25 -14.67 -13.39
N ILE A 248 -15.68 -14.83 -12.19
CA ILE A 248 -15.79 -13.89 -11.07
C ILE A 248 -14.50 -13.05 -11.02
N PRO A 249 -14.55 -11.73 -11.30
CA PRO A 249 -13.36 -10.89 -11.33
C PRO A 249 -12.75 -10.68 -9.93
N ILE A 250 -11.43 -10.53 -9.88
CA ILE A 250 -10.70 -9.96 -8.75
C ILE A 250 -11.02 -8.46 -8.72
N VAL A 251 -11.44 -7.97 -7.55
CA VAL A 251 -11.50 -6.52 -7.27
C VAL A 251 -10.34 -6.08 -6.38
N THR A 252 -10.02 -4.81 -6.44
CA THR A 252 -9.07 -4.16 -5.55
C THR A 252 -9.77 -3.05 -4.76
N GLN A 253 -9.30 -2.81 -3.54
CA GLN A 253 -9.60 -1.57 -2.82
C GLN A 253 -8.32 -1.09 -2.13
N SER A 254 -7.88 0.11 -2.50
CA SER A 254 -6.76 0.77 -1.87
C SER A 254 -7.22 1.72 -0.76
N PHE A 255 -6.45 1.80 0.32
CA PHE A 255 -6.58 2.74 1.44
C PHE A 255 -5.25 3.48 1.62
N PHE A 256 -5.31 4.77 1.96
CA PHE A 256 -4.12 5.60 2.18
C PHE A 256 -4.22 6.39 3.50
N GLU A 257 -3.07 6.71 4.09
CA GLU A 257 -3.00 7.55 5.29
C GLU A 257 -3.25 9.03 4.94
N GLU A 258 -4.03 9.71 5.77
CA GLU A 258 -4.43 11.11 5.60
C GLU A 258 -4.19 11.86 6.91
N THR A 259 -2.95 12.30 7.17
CA THR A 259 -2.61 13.00 8.42
C THR A 259 -3.12 14.44 8.41
N LEU A 260 -4.15 14.75 9.22
CA LEU A 260 -4.78 16.09 9.32
C LEU A 260 -3.91 17.20 9.95
N ALA A 261 -2.61 16.98 10.18
CA ALA A 261 -1.69 17.96 10.75
C ALA A 261 -0.59 18.33 9.74
N GLY A 262 -0.22 19.61 9.67
CA GLY A 262 0.71 20.19 8.68
C GLY A 262 2.19 19.77 8.75
N LYS A 263 2.48 18.52 9.14
CA LYS A 263 3.82 17.91 9.04
C LYS A 263 4.11 17.51 7.59
N ILE A 264 4.59 18.47 6.81
CA ILE A 264 5.02 18.26 5.42
C ILE A 264 6.08 17.14 5.37
N GLY A 265 5.79 16.04 4.66
CA GLY A 265 6.80 15.05 4.22
C GLY A 265 6.76 13.64 4.82
N LEU A 266 5.81 13.32 5.72
CA LEU A 266 5.75 12.01 6.39
C LEU A 266 4.82 10.95 5.73
N THR A 267 4.06 11.32 4.70
CA THR A 267 2.91 10.53 4.22
C THR A 267 3.14 9.96 2.81
N ILE A 268 2.78 8.69 2.60
CA ILE A 268 2.67 8.08 1.27
C ILE A 268 1.66 8.86 0.43
N SER A 269 2.11 9.46 -0.68
CA SER A 269 1.23 10.28 -1.51
C SER A 269 0.00 9.50 -2.01
N LYS A 270 -1.17 10.15 -2.12
CA LYS A 270 -2.38 9.53 -2.73
C LYS A 270 -2.03 8.91 -4.09
N GLU A 271 -1.16 9.56 -4.87
CA GLU A 271 -0.69 9.08 -6.16
C GLU A 271 0.16 7.80 -6.10
N SER A 272 0.91 7.58 -5.02
CA SER A 272 1.65 6.33 -4.77
C SER A 272 0.73 5.21 -4.30
N ALA A 273 -0.32 5.55 -3.55
CA ALA A 273 -1.33 4.62 -3.03
C ALA A 273 -2.54 4.38 -3.96
N THR A 274 -2.55 4.96 -5.17
CA THR A 274 -3.61 4.77 -6.18
C THR A 274 -3.23 3.65 -7.16
N LEU A 275 -4.11 2.67 -7.35
CA LEU A 275 -4.12 1.82 -8.55
C LEU A 275 -4.97 2.50 -9.65
N PRO A 276 -4.57 2.45 -10.93
CA PRO A 276 -5.41 2.93 -12.01
C PRO A 276 -6.76 2.21 -12.03
N GLY A 277 -7.85 2.96 -11.88
CA GLY A 277 -9.22 2.44 -11.77
C GLY A 277 -9.83 2.53 -10.37
N ASP A 278 -9.00 2.54 -9.31
CA ASP A 278 -9.44 2.68 -7.91
C ASP A 278 -9.46 4.16 -7.49
N GLU A 279 -10.50 4.62 -6.77
CA GLU A 279 -10.35 5.77 -5.87
C GLU A 279 -9.93 5.25 -4.48
N PRO A 280 -8.71 5.57 -3.98
CA PRO A 280 -8.28 5.08 -2.68
C PRO A 280 -8.98 5.84 -1.54
N ILE A 281 -9.35 5.11 -0.49
CA ILE A 281 -10.11 5.63 0.65
C ILE A 281 -9.14 6.16 1.72
N PRO A 282 -9.30 7.39 2.23
CA PRO A 282 -8.42 7.92 3.28
C PRO A 282 -8.71 7.30 4.65
N ILE A 283 -7.66 7.10 5.44
CA ILE A 283 -7.72 6.79 6.88
C ILE A 283 -6.91 7.86 7.61
N ASN A 284 -7.55 8.63 8.49
CA ASN A 284 -6.91 9.68 9.29
C ASN A 284 -6.15 9.05 10.47
N ALA A 285 -4.95 8.56 10.16
CA ALA A 285 -3.98 7.94 11.07
C ALA A 285 -2.59 8.02 10.42
N SER A 286 -1.53 7.69 11.17
CA SER A 286 -0.20 7.48 10.58
C SER A 286 -0.14 6.15 9.81
N HIS A 287 0.89 5.97 8.98
CA HIS A 287 1.18 4.68 8.33
C HIS A 287 1.31 3.48 9.29
N ARG A 288 1.68 3.72 10.56
CA ARG A 288 1.74 2.71 11.63
C ARG A 288 0.35 2.38 12.18
N ASP A 289 -0.48 3.41 12.35
CA ASP A 289 -1.70 3.31 13.15
C ASP A 289 -2.94 3.06 12.27
N MET A 290 -2.84 3.30 10.95
CA MET A 290 -3.91 3.02 9.97
C MET A 290 -4.30 1.54 9.83
N VAL A 291 -3.61 0.64 10.54
CA VAL A 291 -3.88 -0.81 10.65
C VAL A 291 -4.07 -1.29 12.08
N ARG A 292 -4.18 -0.38 13.06
CA ARG A 292 -4.31 -0.70 14.49
C ARG A 292 -5.57 -0.07 15.06
N PHE A 293 -6.54 -0.90 15.39
CA PHE A 293 -7.86 -0.48 15.88
C PHE A 293 -8.14 -1.12 17.23
N ASN A 294 -8.65 -0.32 18.17
CA ASN A 294 -9.09 -0.75 19.49
C ASN A 294 -10.59 -1.08 19.49
N SER A 295 -11.37 -0.53 18.55
CA SER A 295 -12.83 -0.55 18.62
C SER A 295 -13.52 -0.66 17.26
N VAL A 296 -14.71 -1.26 17.27
CA VAL A 296 -15.68 -1.20 16.15
C VAL A 296 -16.17 0.23 15.85
N HIS A 297 -15.87 1.18 16.73
CA HIS A 297 -16.15 2.60 16.55
C HIS A 297 -15.02 3.37 15.83
N ASP A 298 -13.85 2.76 15.61
CA ASP A 298 -12.72 3.42 14.95
C ASP A 298 -13.03 3.67 13.46
N ALA A 299 -12.92 4.93 13.02
CA ALA A 299 -13.30 5.31 11.66
C ALA A 299 -12.45 4.63 10.56
N GLY A 300 -11.23 4.18 10.89
CA GLY A 300 -10.41 3.35 10.00
C GLY A 300 -10.95 1.92 9.91
N TYR A 301 -11.23 1.29 11.05
CA TYR A 301 -11.86 -0.03 11.12
C TYR A 301 -13.16 -0.06 10.33
N GLN A 302 -14.09 0.88 10.56
CA GLN A 302 -15.40 0.89 9.91
C GLN A 302 -15.30 0.91 8.39
N LYS A 303 -14.36 1.67 7.83
CA LYS A 303 -14.13 1.74 6.37
C LYS A 303 -13.62 0.40 5.81
N ILE A 304 -12.64 -0.23 6.47
CA ILE A 304 -12.10 -1.54 6.10
C ILE A 304 -13.15 -2.64 6.24
N ALA A 305 -13.81 -2.69 7.40
CA ALA A 305 -14.81 -3.68 7.77
C ALA A 305 -16.03 -3.65 6.84
N THR A 306 -16.48 -2.46 6.42
CA THR A 306 -17.57 -2.30 5.42
C THR A 306 -17.20 -2.93 4.08
N VAL A 307 -15.96 -2.74 3.60
CA VAL A 307 -15.50 -3.32 2.32
C VAL A 307 -15.35 -4.83 2.41
N LEU A 308 -14.83 -5.36 3.54
CA LEU A 308 -14.78 -6.80 3.78
C LEU A 308 -16.20 -7.41 3.82
N GLN A 309 -17.14 -6.78 4.53
CA GLN A 309 -18.52 -7.25 4.62
C GLN A 309 -19.23 -7.25 3.25
N LEU A 310 -18.99 -6.22 2.41
CA LEU A 310 -19.48 -6.17 1.02
C LEU A 310 -19.00 -7.37 0.21
N TRP A 311 -17.71 -7.70 0.26
CA TRP A 311 -17.13 -8.82 -0.48
C TRP A 311 -17.62 -10.18 0.04
N ILE A 312 -17.68 -10.38 1.36
CA ILE A 312 -18.20 -11.62 1.96
C ILE A 312 -19.68 -11.83 1.60
N SER A 313 -20.50 -10.77 1.61
CA SER A 313 -21.90 -10.85 1.21
C SER A 313 -22.07 -11.25 -0.26
N GLU A 314 -21.26 -10.71 -1.17
CA GLU A 314 -21.32 -11.11 -2.59
C GLU A 314 -20.88 -12.56 -2.79
N PHE A 315 -19.90 -13.05 -2.02
CA PHE A 315 -19.42 -14.43 -2.15
C PHE A 315 -20.45 -15.46 -1.65
N ASP A 316 -21.21 -15.16 -0.58
CA ASP A 316 -22.31 -16.02 -0.15
C ASP A 316 -23.50 -15.93 -1.14
N ASP A 317 -23.83 -14.73 -1.66
CA ASP A 317 -24.80 -14.55 -2.75
C ASP A 317 -24.47 -15.42 -3.98
N ILE A 318 -23.23 -15.39 -4.45
CA ILE A 318 -22.78 -16.20 -5.60
C ILE A 318 -22.87 -17.69 -5.28
N ARG A 319 -22.44 -18.12 -4.08
CA ARG A 319 -22.53 -19.52 -3.65
C ARG A 319 -23.99 -19.99 -3.59
N ASN A 320 -24.89 -19.17 -3.07
CA ASN A 320 -26.31 -19.48 -2.89
C ASN A 320 -27.13 -19.34 -4.19
N THR A 321 -26.54 -18.83 -5.28
CA THR A 321 -27.20 -18.68 -6.60
C THR A 321 -26.64 -19.59 -7.70
N GLN A 322 -25.48 -20.22 -7.47
CA GLN A 322 -25.05 -21.39 -8.22
C GLN A 322 -25.97 -22.58 -7.87
N PRO A 323 -26.57 -23.28 -8.85
CA PRO A 323 -27.29 -24.51 -8.54
C PRO A 323 -26.32 -25.57 -8.02
N GLN A 324 -26.68 -26.29 -6.98
CA GLN A 324 -26.01 -27.55 -6.68
C GLN A 324 -26.37 -28.55 -7.78
N ASN A 325 -25.37 -29.10 -8.45
CA ASN A 325 -25.56 -30.24 -9.34
C ASN A 325 -25.81 -31.49 -8.47
N ASP A 326 -27.06 -31.70 -8.06
CA ASP A 326 -27.53 -33.05 -7.75
C ASP A 326 -27.57 -33.83 -9.06
N ASP A 327 -26.86 -34.96 -9.14
CA ASP A 327 -26.69 -35.79 -10.35
C ASP A 327 -27.97 -36.58 -10.73
N SER A 328 -29.14 -35.93 -10.64
CA SER A 328 -30.45 -36.58 -10.80
C SER A 328 -31.54 -35.69 -11.42
N ASN A 329 -31.30 -35.17 -12.63
CA ASN A 329 -32.16 -35.41 -13.81
C ASN A 329 -31.68 -34.66 -15.05
N ASN A 330 -31.49 -35.39 -16.15
CA ASN A 330 -31.13 -34.82 -17.46
C ASN A 330 -32.38 -34.47 -18.29
N ASP A 331 -33.16 -33.46 -17.87
CA ASP A 331 -34.08 -32.77 -18.77
C ASP A 331 -34.57 -31.41 -18.22
N SER A 332 -34.05 -30.30 -18.75
CA SER A 332 -34.76 -29.01 -18.87
C SER A 332 -33.91 -27.95 -19.59
N LEU A 333 -34.47 -27.34 -20.64
CA LEU A 333 -33.81 -26.24 -21.36
C LEU A 333 -33.94 -24.90 -20.63
N GLN A 334 -32.87 -24.11 -20.70
CA GLN A 334 -32.89 -22.64 -20.79
C GLN A 334 -33.68 -21.85 -19.72
N THR A 335 -33.14 -21.73 -18.51
CA THR A 335 -33.32 -20.52 -17.68
C THR A 335 -31.98 -19.83 -17.42
N GLY A 336 -31.48 -19.09 -18.42
CA GLY A 336 -30.18 -18.44 -18.37
C GLY A 336 -30.06 -17.29 -17.38
N ARG A 337 -29.75 -17.59 -16.11
CA ARG A 337 -29.21 -16.61 -15.15
C ARG A 337 -27.69 -16.50 -15.26
N TYR A 338 -27.18 -16.20 -16.46
CA TYR A 338 -25.77 -15.86 -16.62
C TYR A 338 -25.53 -14.53 -15.90
N LEU A 339 -24.84 -14.56 -14.75
CA LEU A 339 -24.57 -13.37 -13.96
C LEU A 339 -23.70 -12.40 -14.77
N ASP A 340 -24.28 -11.27 -15.16
CA ASP A 340 -23.61 -10.20 -15.88
C ASP A 340 -22.35 -9.77 -15.11
N ARG A 341 -21.18 -10.16 -15.63
CA ARG A 341 -19.88 -9.88 -15.01
C ARG A 341 -19.64 -8.38 -14.80
N GLY A 342 -20.22 -7.53 -15.65
CA GLY A 342 -20.19 -6.08 -15.48
C GLY A 342 -21.02 -5.59 -14.28
N ARG A 343 -22.03 -6.36 -13.83
CA ARG A 343 -22.74 -6.14 -12.56
C ARG A 343 -21.97 -6.70 -11.38
N LEU A 344 -21.40 -7.91 -11.48
CA LEU A 344 -20.61 -8.50 -10.39
C LEU A 344 -19.44 -7.58 -9.97
N SER A 345 -18.66 -7.05 -10.93
CA SER A 345 -17.65 -6.02 -10.65
C SER A 345 -18.24 -4.80 -9.92
N ARG A 346 -19.42 -4.31 -10.35
CA ARG A 346 -20.07 -3.13 -9.77
C ARG A 346 -20.73 -3.36 -8.41
N ARG A 347 -21.02 -4.61 -8.02
CA ARG A 347 -21.46 -4.94 -6.65
C ARG A 347 -20.28 -5.02 -5.69
N MET A 348 -19.16 -5.60 -6.13
CA MET A 348 -17.95 -5.77 -5.32
C MET A 348 -17.08 -4.49 -5.20
N LEU A 349 -17.16 -3.56 -6.16
CA LEU A 349 -16.44 -2.28 -6.08
C LEU A 349 -17.15 -1.29 -5.15
N PHE A 350 -16.51 -0.92 -4.04
CA PHE A 350 -16.97 0.18 -3.20
C PHE A 350 -16.65 1.51 -3.88
N VAL A 351 -17.69 2.18 -4.40
CA VAL A 351 -17.56 3.51 -5.02
C VAL A 351 -17.98 4.57 -4.01
N PRO A 352 -17.06 5.42 -3.48
CA PRO A 352 -17.41 6.45 -2.52
C PRO A 352 -18.36 7.50 -3.14
N PRO A 353 -19.15 8.24 -2.32
CA PRO A 353 -20.13 9.20 -2.83
C PRO A 353 -19.54 10.29 -3.75
N SER A 354 -18.26 10.64 -3.57
CA SER A 354 -17.48 11.53 -4.45
C SER A 354 -17.51 11.08 -5.91
N ALA A 355 -17.18 9.82 -6.18
CA ALA A 355 -17.04 9.28 -7.53
C ALA A 355 -18.39 9.03 -8.23
N ARG A 356 -19.49 8.84 -7.47
CA ARG A 356 -20.84 8.67 -8.04
C ARG A 356 -21.32 9.87 -8.87
N ALA A 357 -20.78 11.07 -8.65
CA ALA A 357 -21.15 12.27 -9.41
C ALA A 357 -20.74 12.22 -10.90
N LEU A 358 -19.79 11.35 -11.29
CA LEU A 358 -19.22 11.31 -12.65
C LEU A 358 -19.76 10.17 -13.53
N VAL A 359 -20.71 9.35 -13.06
CA VAL A 359 -21.24 8.20 -13.82
C VAL A 359 -22.74 8.33 -14.07
N GLN A 360 -23.13 9.35 -14.85
CA GLN A 360 -24.44 9.37 -15.51
C GLN A 360 -24.37 8.57 -16.82
N ARG A 361 -25.47 7.88 -17.17
CA ARG A 361 -25.57 7.12 -18.43
C ARG A 361 -25.58 8.07 -19.64
N PRO A 362 -25.01 7.68 -20.80
CA PRO A 362 -25.33 8.35 -22.05
C PRO A 362 -26.83 8.14 -22.38
N PRO A 363 -27.55 9.16 -22.86
CA PRO A 363 -28.90 9.00 -23.39
C PRO A 363 -28.87 8.27 -24.75
N SER A 364 -30.00 7.69 -25.14
CA SER A 364 -30.22 7.07 -26.45
C SER A 364 -30.25 8.11 -27.59
N PRO A 365 -29.87 7.75 -28.83
CA PRO A 365 -29.77 8.70 -29.93
C PRO A 365 -31.13 9.06 -30.54
N LEU A 366 -31.54 10.32 -30.35
CA LEU A 366 -32.49 11.17 -31.09
C LEU A 366 -32.59 12.46 -30.23
N GLU A 367 -32.59 13.69 -30.73
CA GLU A 367 -32.73 14.20 -32.10
C GLU A 367 -31.72 15.35 -32.34
N ILE A 368 -31.42 15.72 -33.59
CA ILE A 368 -30.34 16.68 -33.89
C ILE A 368 -30.80 18.13 -33.70
N ALA A 369 -30.18 18.83 -32.76
CA ALA A 369 -30.16 20.29 -32.66
C ALA A 369 -28.74 20.77 -32.37
N ASP A 370 -28.27 21.82 -33.06
CA ASP A 370 -26.89 22.29 -32.99
C ASP A 370 -26.53 22.91 -31.62
N VAL A 371 -25.98 22.09 -30.73
CA VAL A 371 -25.21 22.57 -29.58
C VAL A 371 -23.77 22.77 -30.03
N HIS A 372 -23.34 24.02 -30.15
CA HIS A 372 -21.94 24.37 -30.42
C HIS A 372 -21.02 23.80 -29.33
N THR A 373 -20.35 22.69 -29.65
CA THR A 373 -19.31 22.11 -28.81
C THR A 373 -18.08 23.01 -28.82
N GLU A 374 -17.84 23.76 -27.75
CA GLU A 374 -16.53 24.36 -27.51
C GLU A 374 -15.49 23.23 -27.42
N ARG A 375 -14.63 23.14 -28.44
CA ARG A 375 -13.49 22.23 -28.41
C ARG A 375 -12.62 22.58 -27.18
N PRO A 376 -12.08 21.59 -26.43
CA PRO A 376 -11.14 21.87 -25.35
C PRO A 376 -9.96 22.68 -25.91
N SER A 377 -9.84 23.93 -25.45
CA SER A 377 -8.92 24.89 -26.05
C SER A 377 -7.47 24.46 -25.84
N ARG A 378 -6.77 24.18 -26.95
CA ARG A 378 -5.32 23.96 -26.95
C ARG A 378 -4.63 25.14 -26.26
N PHE A 379 -3.80 24.83 -25.25
CA PHE A 379 -2.81 25.71 -24.62
C PHE A 379 -3.17 27.22 -24.56
N ARG A 380 -3.80 27.64 -23.45
CA ARG A 380 -4.11 29.07 -23.23
C ARG A 380 -2.81 29.91 -23.21
N PRO A 381 -2.65 30.93 -24.07
CA PRO A 381 -1.38 31.64 -24.24
C PRO A 381 -0.92 32.41 -22.99
N CYS A 382 -1.81 32.74 -22.05
CA CYS A 382 -1.45 33.29 -20.75
C CYS A 382 -0.46 32.42 -19.98
N TYR A 383 -0.66 31.09 -19.94
CA TYR A 383 0.25 30.19 -19.23
C TYR A 383 1.61 30.09 -19.93
N ILE A 384 1.63 30.10 -21.28
CA ILE A 384 2.88 30.12 -22.06
C ILE A 384 3.70 31.38 -21.72
N ILE A 385 3.08 32.57 -21.69
CA ILE A 385 3.76 33.82 -21.34
C ILE A 385 4.31 33.75 -19.89
N CYS A 386 3.50 33.30 -18.92
CA CYS A 386 3.94 33.15 -17.53
C CYS A 386 5.09 32.13 -17.36
N SER A 387 5.03 30.98 -18.04
CA SER A 387 6.10 29.98 -18.00
C SER A 387 7.41 30.50 -18.61
N ILE A 388 7.35 31.26 -19.71
CA ILE A 388 8.56 31.87 -20.30
C ILE A 388 9.14 32.93 -19.37
N MET A 389 8.32 33.77 -18.72
CA MET A 389 8.80 34.72 -17.70
C MET A 389 9.52 34.00 -16.54
N ALA A 390 8.93 32.91 -16.02
CA ALA A 390 9.53 32.12 -14.94
C ALA A 390 10.89 31.52 -15.35
N LEU A 391 10.99 30.97 -16.57
CA LEU A 391 12.23 30.41 -17.09
C LEU A 391 13.34 31.47 -17.27
N VAL A 392 13.00 32.68 -17.72
CA VAL A 392 13.98 33.79 -17.83
C VAL A 392 14.53 34.19 -16.46
N VAL A 393 13.65 34.35 -15.45
CA VAL A 393 14.07 34.72 -14.10
C VAL A 393 14.92 33.62 -13.46
N ILE A 394 14.47 32.36 -13.49
CA ILE A 394 15.22 31.22 -12.94
C ILE A 394 16.58 31.07 -13.66
N GLY A 395 16.59 31.16 -15.00
CA GLY A 395 17.82 31.10 -15.79
C GLY A 395 18.83 32.19 -15.43
N SER A 396 18.39 33.43 -15.23
CA SER A 396 19.28 34.52 -14.79
C SER A 396 19.87 34.29 -13.40
N GLY A 397 19.10 33.72 -12.46
CA GLY A 397 19.56 33.40 -11.11
C GLY A 397 20.61 32.30 -11.10
N VAL A 398 20.36 31.21 -11.84
CA VAL A 398 21.31 30.10 -12.02
C VAL A 398 22.59 30.58 -12.69
N LEU A 399 22.50 31.45 -13.70
CA LEU A 399 23.67 32.00 -14.38
C LEU A 399 24.50 32.91 -13.45
N GLY A 400 23.86 33.74 -12.62
CA GLY A 400 24.53 34.55 -11.60
C GLY A 400 25.32 33.67 -10.62
N ILE A 401 24.67 32.66 -10.03
CA ILE A 401 25.30 31.69 -9.12
C ILE A 401 26.48 30.97 -9.80
N TYR A 402 26.32 30.54 -11.05
CA TYR A 402 27.38 29.88 -11.82
C TYR A 402 28.61 30.77 -12.02
N TYR A 403 28.43 32.06 -12.33
CA TYR A 403 29.55 33.00 -12.46
C TYR A 403 30.23 33.32 -11.13
N THR A 404 29.48 33.42 -10.02
CA THR A 404 30.05 33.52 -8.67
C THR A 404 30.88 32.29 -8.32
N VAL A 405 30.33 31.08 -8.45
CA VAL A 405 30.99 29.85 -8.00
C VAL A 405 32.17 29.43 -8.89
N ARG A 406 32.11 29.66 -10.21
CA ARG A 406 33.11 29.14 -11.15
C ARG A 406 34.22 30.12 -11.54
N PHE A 407 33.96 31.43 -11.46
CA PHE A 407 34.88 32.45 -11.98
C PHE A 407 35.23 33.57 -10.98
N ASP A 408 34.63 33.56 -9.78
CA ASP A 408 34.81 34.58 -8.73
C ASP A 408 34.60 36.04 -9.19
N ARG A 409 33.81 36.22 -10.25
CA ARG A 409 33.47 37.52 -10.85
C ARG A 409 32.00 37.85 -10.65
N MET A 410 31.66 38.22 -9.41
CA MET A 410 30.29 38.55 -9.04
C MET A 410 29.69 39.70 -9.88
N GLY A 411 30.48 40.74 -10.18
CA GLY A 411 30.02 41.90 -10.97
C GLY A 411 29.63 41.57 -12.41
N ASP A 412 30.49 40.82 -13.14
CA ASP A 412 30.24 40.41 -14.53
C ASP A 412 28.96 39.55 -14.61
N GLY A 413 28.81 38.58 -13.69
CA GLY A 413 27.65 37.68 -13.62
C GLY A 413 26.33 38.39 -13.31
N PHE A 414 26.30 39.29 -12.31
CA PHE A 414 25.11 40.09 -12.00
C PHE A 414 24.73 41.04 -13.14
N THR A 415 25.73 41.62 -13.82
CA THR A 415 25.48 42.50 -14.98
C THR A 415 24.86 41.71 -16.12
N ALA A 416 25.41 40.55 -16.48
CA ALA A 416 24.86 39.68 -17.53
C ALA A 416 23.44 39.18 -17.20
N ALA A 417 23.21 38.74 -15.95
CA ALA A 417 21.89 38.33 -15.48
C ALA A 417 20.85 39.47 -15.59
N SER A 418 21.24 40.70 -15.22
CA SER A 418 20.37 41.89 -15.31
C SER A 418 19.98 42.22 -16.75
N TRP A 419 20.92 42.14 -17.69
CA TRP A 419 20.62 42.32 -19.13
C TRP A 419 19.66 41.26 -19.66
N ILE A 420 19.81 39.99 -19.26
CA ILE A 420 18.91 38.89 -19.68
C ILE A 420 17.48 39.14 -19.17
N VAL A 421 17.31 39.55 -17.91
CA VAL A 421 15.99 39.89 -17.35
C VAL A 421 15.39 41.11 -18.05
N ALA A 422 16.17 42.17 -18.29
CA ALA A 422 15.68 43.38 -18.96
C ALA A 422 15.22 43.11 -20.40
N ILE A 423 16.05 42.41 -21.19
CA ILE A 423 15.72 42.06 -22.59
C ILE A 423 14.53 41.09 -22.63
N GLY A 424 14.48 40.09 -21.76
CA GLY A 424 13.35 39.16 -21.64
C GLY A 424 12.04 39.87 -21.27
N ALA A 425 12.07 40.81 -20.33
CA ALA A 425 10.91 41.62 -19.95
C ALA A 425 10.43 42.49 -21.13
N MET A 426 11.33 43.16 -21.85
CA MET A 426 10.97 43.95 -23.04
C MET A 426 10.37 43.10 -24.16
N ALA A 427 10.94 41.92 -24.43
CA ALA A 427 10.44 40.99 -25.45
C ALA A 427 9.04 40.44 -25.12
N LEU A 428 8.73 40.24 -23.83
CA LEU A 428 7.45 39.70 -23.37
C LEU A 428 6.38 40.77 -23.12
N ALA A 429 6.77 42.03 -22.90
CA ALA A 429 5.86 43.15 -22.66
C ALA A 429 4.87 43.38 -23.82
N GLY A 430 5.34 43.32 -25.08
CA GLY A 430 4.48 43.47 -26.26
C GLY A 430 3.39 42.38 -26.38
N PRO A 431 3.75 41.09 -26.38
CA PRO A 431 2.80 39.98 -26.33
C PRO A 431 1.85 40.05 -25.13
N MET A 432 2.35 40.40 -23.94
CA MET A 432 1.55 40.50 -22.72
C MET A 432 0.53 41.65 -22.82
N ALA A 433 0.96 42.85 -23.24
CA ALA A 433 0.07 44.01 -23.42
C ALA A 433 -1.00 43.77 -24.49
N ARG A 434 -0.70 42.99 -25.55
CA ARG A 434 -1.68 42.60 -26.57
C ARG A 434 -2.64 41.51 -26.11
N HIS A 435 -2.22 40.62 -25.20
CA HIS A 435 -3.06 39.53 -24.70
C HIS A 435 -3.94 39.93 -23.51
N TYR A 436 -3.42 40.73 -22.57
CA TYR A 436 -4.05 41.03 -21.29
C TYR A 436 -5.48 41.62 -21.38
N PRO A 437 -5.79 42.59 -22.27
CA PRO A 437 -7.14 43.16 -22.40
C PRO A 437 -8.21 42.15 -22.83
N HIS A 438 -7.81 41.04 -23.44
CA HIS A 438 -8.69 39.99 -23.96
C HIS A 438 -8.61 38.69 -23.14
N CYS A 439 -7.88 38.67 -22.02
CA CYS A 439 -7.67 37.46 -21.23
C CYS A 439 -8.81 37.23 -20.23
N SER A 440 -9.55 36.12 -20.41
CA SER A 440 -10.63 35.71 -19.50
C SER A 440 -10.13 35.10 -18.18
N CYS A 441 -8.87 34.64 -18.11
CA CYS A 441 -8.33 33.90 -16.96
C CYS A 441 -8.17 34.72 -15.66
N TRP A 442 -8.35 36.04 -15.73
CA TRP A 442 -8.24 36.96 -14.59
C TRP A 442 -9.55 37.68 -14.25
N ARG A 443 -10.68 37.34 -14.92
CA ARG A 443 -11.99 37.85 -14.51
C ARG A 443 -12.49 37.07 -13.29
N PRO A 444 -13.02 37.73 -12.24
CA PRO A 444 -13.65 37.02 -11.13
C PRO A 444 -14.87 36.24 -11.63
N ALA A 445 -15.03 35.00 -11.15
CA ALA A 445 -16.15 34.16 -11.54
C ALA A 445 -17.46 34.72 -10.97
N THR A 446 -18.35 35.19 -11.85
CA THR A 446 -19.70 35.64 -11.46
C THR A 446 -20.55 34.43 -11.04
N PRO A 447 -21.11 34.39 -9.82
CA PRO A 447 -21.96 33.28 -9.40
C PRO A 447 -23.27 33.27 -10.20
N TYR A 448 -23.61 32.11 -10.77
CA TYR A 448 -24.86 31.91 -11.51
C TYR A 448 -26.05 31.86 -10.55
N TYR A 449 -26.98 32.82 -10.69
CA TYR A 449 -28.31 32.73 -10.08
C TYR A 449 -29.26 31.92 -10.98
N HIS A 450 -29.89 30.89 -10.44
CA HIS A 450 -30.97 30.17 -11.14
C HIS A 450 -32.26 31.02 -11.13
N GLY A 451 -32.63 31.57 -12.29
CA GLY A 451 -33.94 32.16 -12.50
C GLY A 451 -35.01 31.08 -12.65
N ILE A 452 -35.90 30.94 -11.66
CA ILE A 452 -37.04 30.03 -11.73
C ILE A 452 -38.14 30.65 -12.61
N HIS A 453 -38.28 30.19 -13.84
CA HIS A 453 -39.44 30.54 -14.67
C HIS A 453 -40.69 29.81 -14.17
N ARG A 454 -41.60 30.58 -13.58
CA ARG A 454 -42.91 30.11 -13.11
C ARG A 454 -43.83 29.90 -14.30
N ALA A 455 -44.28 28.67 -14.55
CA ALA A 455 -45.26 28.39 -15.58
C ALA A 455 -46.59 29.12 -15.27
N SER A 456 -47.10 29.90 -16.22
CA SER A 456 -48.40 30.56 -16.10
C SER A 456 -49.47 29.69 -16.73
N THR A 457 -50.39 29.19 -15.91
CA THR A 457 -51.62 28.54 -16.35
C THR A 457 -52.55 29.57 -17.00
N GLN A 458 -53.01 29.31 -18.23
CA GLN A 458 -54.19 30.00 -18.75
C GLN A 458 -55.46 29.43 -18.10
N PRO A 459 -56.49 30.26 -17.82
CA PRO A 459 -57.76 29.81 -17.28
C PRO A 459 -58.67 29.21 -18.36
N VAL A 460 -59.65 28.42 -17.93
CA VAL A 460 -60.69 27.84 -18.79
C VAL A 460 -61.76 28.88 -19.13
N SER A 461 -62.12 28.98 -20.42
CA SER A 461 -63.42 29.44 -20.94
C SER A 461 -63.60 28.89 -22.36
#